data_AF-A0A7W1F5R7-F1
#
_entry.id   AF-A0A7W1F5R7-F1
#
_cell.length_a   1.000
_cell.length_b   1.000
_cell.length_c   1.000
_cell.angle_alpha   90.00
_cell.angle_beta   90.00
_cell.angle_gamma   90.00
#
_symmetry.space_group_name_H-M   'P 1'
#
loop_
_entity.id
_entity.type
_entity.pdbx_description
1 polymer ?
#
loop_
_entity_poly.entity_id
_entity_poly.type
_entity_poly.pdbx_seq_one_letter_code
_entity_poly.pdbx_strand_id
1 'polypeptide(L)'
;MKTLTVSRATAGFIARGHPWVRPDRFTRGLDQLRAGDEVVLIDEHGRELASALADPGAAVCARVYDRRPGVPFAPVEAFARAWTARAAMHADPATDCYRVVHGDADGLPGLRVERYGAVLVVLELSGCIAAATELVARAA
;
A
#
# COMPACT_ATOMS: atom_id res chain seq x y z
N MET A 1 -1.70 2.92 16.51
CA MET A 1 -1.50 1.87 15.48
C MET A 1 -1.06 0.59 16.15
N LYS A 2 -1.42 -0.57 15.60
CA LYS A 2 -0.91 -1.87 16.05
C LYS A 2 0.54 -2.03 15.57
N THR A 3 1.26 -3.04 16.06
CA THR A 3 2.63 -3.32 15.61
C THR A 3 2.71 -4.70 14.95
N LEU A 4 3.63 -4.84 13.99
CA LEU A 4 3.99 -6.11 13.37
C LEU A 4 5.51 -6.27 13.47
N THR A 5 5.97 -7.27 14.23
CA THR A 5 7.40 -7.58 14.31
C THR A 5 7.85 -8.30 13.06
N VAL A 6 8.97 -7.88 12.48
CA VAL A 6 9.61 -8.52 11.33
C VAL A 6 11.06 -8.91 11.64
N SER A 7 11.60 -9.86 10.88
CA SER A 7 12.99 -10.30 11.05
C SER A 7 14.02 -9.23 10.70
N ARG A 8 15.24 -9.44 11.23
CA ARG A 8 16.54 -9.13 10.61
C ARG A 8 16.49 -8.76 9.12
N ALA A 9 16.22 -9.79 8.34
CA ALA A 9 16.34 -9.78 6.89
C ALA A 9 15.28 -8.88 6.26
N THR A 10 14.03 -9.02 6.73
CA THR A 10 12.89 -8.20 6.26
C THR A 10 13.09 -6.73 6.55
N ALA A 11 13.56 -6.36 7.75
CA ALA A 11 13.93 -4.99 8.07
C ALA A 11 14.98 -4.43 7.09
N GLY A 12 15.98 -5.24 6.73
CA GLY A 12 16.98 -4.88 5.73
C GLY A 12 16.39 -4.64 4.32
N PHE A 13 15.41 -5.44 3.90
CA PHE A 13 14.71 -5.22 2.62
C PHE A 13 13.90 -3.92 2.63
N ILE A 14 13.16 -3.66 3.70
CA ILE A 14 12.36 -2.44 3.87
C ILE A 14 13.28 -1.20 3.84
N ALA A 15 14.43 -1.25 4.52
CA ALA A 15 15.41 -0.17 4.53
C ALA A 15 15.96 0.14 3.13
N ARG A 16 16.03 -0.86 2.23
CA ARG A 16 16.40 -0.68 0.80
C ARG A 16 15.21 -0.30 -0.09
N GLY A 17 14.04 -0.12 0.49
CA GLY A 17 12.84 0.36 -0.19
C GLY A 17 11.89 -0.72 -0.68
N HIS A 18 12.13 -2.01 -0.38
CA HIS A 18 11.19 -3.07 -0.75
C HIS A 18 9.88 -2.92 0.05
N PRO A 19 8.71 -2.85 -0.62
CA PRO A 19 7.46 -2.52 0.06
C PRO A 19 6.78 -3.71 0.75
N TRP A 20 7.18 -4.94 0.43
CA TRP A 20 6.46 -6.13 0.88
C TRP A 20 7.13 -6.82 2.06
N VAL A 21 6.29 -7.27 2.99
CA VAL A 21 6.62 -8.18 4.08
C VAL A 21 6.06 -9.55 3.74
N ARG A 22 6.91 -10.57 3.78
CA ARG A 22 6.48 -11.98 3.73
C ARG A 22 6.74 -12.60 5.10
N PRO A 23 5.83 -13.43 5.62
CA PRO A 23 6.01 -14.02 6.93
C PRO A 23 7.20 -14.98 6.93
N ASP A 24 7.98 -14.91 8.01
CA ASP A 24 9.05 -15.82 8.35
C ASP A 24 8.98 -16.21 9.83
N ARG A 25 9.91 -17.05 10.29
CA ARG A 25 9.91 -17.57 11.68
C ARG A 25 10.04 -16.50 12.77
N PHE A 26 10.42 -15.27 12.44
CA PHE A 26 10.53 -14.15 13.39
C PHE A 26 9.40 -13.14 13.23
N THR A 27 8.48 -13.36 12.28
CA THR A 27 7.31 -12.51 12.11
C THR A 27 6.30 -12.80 13.22
N ARG A 28 5.94 -11.79 14.02
CA ARG A 28 5.06 -11.95 15.20
C ARG A 28 3.97 -10.88 15.24
N GLY A 29 2.79 -11.26 15.72
CA GLY A 29 1.63 -10.38 15.87
C GLY A 29 0.61 -10.46 14.73
N LEU A 30 0.86 -11.24 13.67
CA LEU A 30 -0.08 -11.41 12.55
C LEU A 30 -1.45 -11.96 12.98
N ASP A 31 -1.47 -12.83 13.98
CA ASP A 31 -2.65 -13.48 14.56
C ASP A 31 -3.66 -12.49 15.19
N GLN A 32 -3.21 -11.28 15.51
CA GLN A 32 -4.02 -10.23 16.14
C GLN A 32 -4.49 -9.16 15.15
N LEU A 33 -4.12 -9.32 13.88
CA LEU A 33 -4.38 -8.35 12.82
C LEU A 33 -5.52 -8.82 11.93
N ARG A 34 -6.13 -7.85 11.26
CA ARG A 34 -7.11 -8.04 10.19
C ARG A 34 -6.58 -7.39 8.93
N ALA A 35 -7.06 -7.85 7.78
CA ALA A 35 -6.76 -7.20 6.51
C ALA A 35 -7.19 -5.72 6.58
N GLY A 36 -6.26 -4.83 6.26
CA GLY A 36 -6.45 -3.37 6.28
C GLY A 36 -6.11 -2.69 7.60
N ASP A 37 -5.73 -3.44 8.65
CA ASP A 37 -5.20 -2.82 9.87
C ASP A 37 -3.93 -2.02 9.54
N GLU A 38 -3.88 -0.78 10.02
CA GLU A 38 -2.68 0.05 10.01
C GLU A 38 -1.71 -0.40 11.09
N VAL A 39 -0.51 -0.76 10.66
CA VAL A 39 0.57 -1.25 11.52
C VAL A 39 1.85 -0.45 11.39
N VAL A 40 2.54 -0.29 12.51
CA VAL A 40 3.96 0.10 12.52
C VAL A 40 4.79 -1.19 12.45
N LEU A 41 5.62 -1.30 11.42
CA LEU A 41 6.59 -2.38 11.33
C LEU A 41 7.72 -2.12 12.32
N ILE A 42 8.04 -3.12 13.13
CA ILE A 42 9.15 -3.05 14.09
C ILE A 42 10.11 -4.22 13.87
N ASP A 43 11.40 -4.03 14.14
CA ASP A 43 12.35 -5.14 14.15
C ASP A 43 12.31 -5.95 15.46
N GLU A 44 13.15 -6.97 15.55
CA GLU A 44 13.25 -7.87 16.71
C GLU A 44 13.67 -7.17 18.02
N HIS A 45 14.22 -5.95 17.93
CA HIS A 45 14.60 -5.11 19.07
C HIS A 45 13.58 -4.01 19.36
N GLY A 46 12.46 -3.98 18.64
CA GLY A 46 11.40 -2.99 18.81
C GLY A 46 11.69 -1.65 18.12
N ARG A 47 12.69 -1.57 17.23
CA ARG A 47 12.93 -0.33 16.46
C ARG A 47 11.88 -0.20 15.37
N GLU A 48 11.22 0.95 15.33
CA GLU A 48 10.22 1.26 14.31
C GLU A 48 10.86 1.47 12.93
N LEU A 49 10.21 0.95 11.89
CA LEU A 49 10.77 0.88 10.54
C LEU A 49 9.95 1.65 9.52
N ALA A 50 8.63 1.43 9.48
CA ALA A 50 7.74 1.97 8.45
C ALA A 50 6.26 1.79 8.85
N SER A 51 5.37 2.49 8.14
CA SER A 51 3.92 2.33 8.25
C SER A 51 3.40 1.45 7.11
N ALA A 52 2.56 0.47 7.44
CA ALA A 52 2.10 -0.55 6.51
C ALA A 52 0.64 -0.92 6.74
N LEU A 53 0.01 -1.48 5.70
CA LEU A 53 -1.28 -2.15 5.82
C LEU A 53 -1.04 -3.65 5.98
N ALA A 54 -1.68 -4.26 6.98
CA ALA A 54 -1.62 -5.70 7.21
C ALA A 54 -2.57 -6.46 6.28
N ASP A 55 -2.17 -7.65 5.85
CA ASP A 55 -3.00 -8.65 5.17
C ASP A 55 -2.65 -10.07 5.67
N PRO A 56 -3.04 -10.44 6.91
CA PRO A 56 -2.48 -11.62 7.57
C PRO A 56 -2.72 -12.95 6.84
N GLY A 57 -3.76 -13.02 6.01
CA GLY A 57 -4.09 -14.20 5.21
C GLY A 57 -3.30 -14.31 3.89
N ALA A 58 -2.56 -13.28 3.50
CA ALA A 58 -1.84 -13.23 2.23
C ALA A 58 -0.37 -13.63 2.35
N ALA A 59 0.21 -14.13 1.25
CA ALA A 59 1.63 -14.44 1.16
C ALA A 59 2.53 -13.21 1.35
N VAL A 60 2.03 -12.03 0.96
CA VAL A 60 2.56 -10.72 1.35
C VAL A 60 1.70 -10.23 2.50
N CYS A 61 2.13 -10.49 3.73
CA CYS A 61 1.30 -10.31 4.92
C CYS A 61 1.24 -8.87 5.45
N ALA A 62 2.08 -7.98 4.91
CA ALA A 62 1.94 -6.54 5.07
C ALA A 62 2.61 -5.79 3.91
N ARG A 63 2.11 -4.59 3.60
CA ARG A 63 2.60 -3.75 2.52
C ARG A 63 2.84 -2.32 3.01
N VAL A 64 4.06 -1.82 2.84
CA VAL A 64 4.48 -0.48 3.26
C VAL A 64 3.85 0.58 2.36
N TYR A 65 3.18 1.57 2.96
CA TYR A 65 2.67 2.74 2.25
C TYR A 65 3.44 4.03 2.59
N ASP A 66 4.09 4.10 3.76
CA ASP A 66 4.99 5.21 4.12
C ASP A 66 6.22 4.65 4.83
N ARG A 67 7.40 5.17 4.48
CA ARG A 67 8.67 4.74 5.08
C ARG A 67 8.91 5.33 6.46
N ARG A 68 8.15 6.34 6.86
CA ARG A 68 8.17 6.85 8.23
C ARG A 68 7.22 6.01 9.08
N PRO A 69 7.62 5.60 10.28
CA PRO A 69 6.74 4.91 11.19
C PRO A 69 5.66 5.85 11.74
N GLY A 70 4.49 5.30 12.02
CA GLY A 70 3.39 6.01 12.67
C GLY A 70 2.64 7.02 11.80
N VAL A 71 2.82 7.00 10.48
CA VAL A 71 2.06 7.86 9.56
C VAL A 71 0.71 7.21 9.30
N PRO A 72 -0.43 7.90 9.52
CA PRO A 72 -1.75 7.35 9.20
C PRO A 72 -1.92 7.10 7.70
N PHE A 73 -2.69 6.06 7.37
CA PHE A 73 -3.00 5.75 5.98
C PHE A 73 -3.98 6.78 5.40
N ALA A 74 -3.56 7.43 4.30
CA ALA A 74 -4.25 8.56 3.67
C ALA A 74 -4.54 8.23 2.18
N PRO A 75 -5.52 7.35 1.89
CA PRO A 75 -5.73 6.80 0.55
C PRO A 75 -6.21 7.84 -0.47
N VAL A 76 -7.04 8.80 -0.06
CA VAL A 76 -7.56 9.84 -0.96
C VAL A 76 -6.44 10.78 -1.39
N GLU A 77 -5.58 11.17 -0.46
CA GLU A 77 -4.40 11.99 -0.71
C GLU A 77 -3.37 11.24 -1.56
N ALA A 78 -3.20 9.93 -1.33
CA ALA A 78 -2.35 9.09 -2.17
C ALA A 78 -2.87 9.01 -3.61
N PHE A 79 -4.18 8.84 -3.78
CA PHE A 79 -4.81 8.88 -5.11
C PHE A 79 -4.64 10.23 -5.79
N ALA A 80 -4.87 11.34 -5.09
CA ALA A 80 -4.68 12.68 -5.64
C ALA A 80 -3.23 12.94 -6.10
N ARG A 81 -2.24 12.44 -5.35
CA ARG A 81 -0.82 12.48 -5.76
C ARG A 81 -0.58 11.64 -7.01
N ALA A 82 -1.13 10.42 -7.08
CA ALA A 82 -1.00 9.55 -8.24
C ALA A 82 -1.61 10.17 -9.50
N TRP A 83 -2.83 10.72 -9.37
CA TRP A 83 -3.52 11.47 -10.42
C TRP A 83 -2.67 12.64 -10.92
N THR A 84 -2.20 13.49 -10.00
CA THR A 84 -1.34 14.64 -10.34
C THR A 84 -0.07 14.21 -11.06
N ALA A 85 0.55 13.11 -10.63
CA ALA A 85 1.74 12.56 -11.29
C ALA A 85 1.50 12.10 -12.74
N ARG A 86 0.24 11.89 -13.15
CA ARG A 86 -0.16 11.52 -14.52
C ARG A 86 -0.74 12.70 -15.31
N ALA A 87 -0.59 13.94 -14.84
CA ALA A 87 -1.08 15.15 -15.51
C ALA A 87 -0.72 15.23 -17.01
N ALA A 88 0.49 14.83 -17.40
CA ALA A 88 0.90 14.80 -18.80
C ALA A 88 0.06 13.82 -19.64
N MET A 89 -0.30 12.65 -19.09
CA MET A 89 -1.13 11.65 -19.76
C MET A 89 -2.60 12.08 -19.81
N HIS A 90 -3.07 12.87 -18.83
CA HIS A 90 -4.41 13.45 -18.87
C HIS A 90 -4.60 14.44 -20.03
N ALA A 91 -3.51 15.12 -20.42
CA ALA A 91 -3.50 16.13 -21.47
C ALA A 91 -3.07 15.60 -22.85
N ASP A 92 -2.68 14.33 -22.96
CA ASP A 92 -2.21 13.74 -24.21
C ASP A 92 -3.40 13.38 -25.12
N PRO A 93 -3.57 14.03 -26.29
CA PRO A 93 -4.65 13.70 -27.21
C PRO A 93 -4.45 12.37 -27.94
N ALA A 94 -3.25 11.78 -27.90
CA ALA A 94 -2.95 10.52 -28.58
C ALA A 94 -3.36 9.27 -27.78
N THR A 95 -3.65 9.42 -26.49
CA THR A 95 -4.09 8.30 -25.64
C THR A 95 -5.09 8.73 -24.56
N ASP A 96 -6.12 7.94 -24.39
CA ASP A 96 -7.08 8.03 -23.28
C ASP A 96 -7.05 6.78 -22.39
N CYS A 97 -6.04 5.93 -22.58
CA CYS A 97 -5.90 4.64 -21.91
C CYS A 97 -4.53 4.50 -21.22
N TYR A 98 -4.51 4.52 -19.89
CA TYR A 98 -3.28 4.39 -19.10
C TYR A 98 -3.57 4.07 -17.63
N ARG A 99 -2.52 3.66 -16.90
CA ARG A 99 -2.59 3.41 -15.47
C ARG A 99 -2.45 4.70 -14.67
N VAL A 100 -3.48 5.00 -13.87
CA VAL A 100 -3.52 6.11 -12.91
C VAL A 100 -2.82 5.73 -11.60
N VAL A 101 -3.14 4.55 -11.06
CA VAL A 101 -2.56 4.03 -9.81
C VAL A 101 -1.87 2.69 -10.05
N HIS A 102 -0.62 2.59 -9.61
CA HIS A 102 0.24 1.41 -9.70
C HIS A 102 0.60 0.83 -8.31
N GLY A 103 -0.41 0.54 -7.51
CA GLY A 103 -0.26 -0.20 -6.26
C GLY A 103 0.67 0.47 -5.26
N ASP A 104 1.60 -0.31 -4.73
CA ASP A 104 2.56 0.11 -3.72
C ASP A 104 3.42 1.30 -4.18
N ALA A 105 3.68 1.44 -5.50
CA ALA A 105 4.51 2.52 -6.05
C ALA A 105 3.86 3.90 -5.90
N ASP A 106 2.53 3.97 -5.86
CA ASP A 106 1.77 5.21 -5.70
C ASP A 106 1.19 5.34 -4.27
N GLY A 107 1.67 4.51 -3.32
CA GLY A 107 1.24 4.56 -1.92
C GLY A 107 -0.17 4.02 -1.67
N LEU A 108 -0.70 3.20 -2.60
CA LEU A 108 -2.00 2.54 -2.50
C LEU A 108 -1.80 1.02 -2.62
N PRO A 109 -1.27 0.36 -1.58
CA PRO A 109 -0.89 -1.04 -1.64
C PRO A 109 -2.03 -1.94 -2.11
N GLY A 110 -1.78 -2.72 -3.17
CA GLY A 110 -2.79 -3.64 -3.70
C GLY A 110 -3.94 -3.02 -4.48
N LEU A 111 -3.91 -1.71 -4.76
CA LEU A 111 -4.88 -1.07 -5.65
C LEU A 111 -4.29 -0.85 -7.04
N ARG A 112 -5.10 -1.08 -8.07
CA ARG A 112 -4.78 -0.61 -9.41
C ARG A 112 -5.97 0.19 -9.94
N VAL A 113 -5.67 1.34 -10.52
CA VAL A 113 -6.67 2.18 -11.21
C VAL A 113 -6.18 2.45 -12.61
N GLU A 114 -6.99 2.09 -13.60
CA GLU A 114 -6.71 2.28 -15.02
C GLU A 114 -7.79 3.12 -15.67
N ARG A 115 -7.40 4.09 -16.47
CA ARG A 115 -8.32 4.86 -17.30
C ARG A 115 -8.49 4.17 -18.64
N TYR A 116 -9.74 4.04 -19.07
CA TYR A 116 -10.16 3.58 -20.39
C TYR A 116 -11.18 4.60 -20.92
N GLY A 117 -10.71 5.60 -21.66
CA GLY A 117 -11.54 6.69 -22.14
C GLY A 117 -12.15 7.51 -21.00
N ALA A 118 -13.47 7.45 -20.87
CA ALA A 118 -14.23 8.16 -19.84
C ALA A 118 -14.45 7.33 -18.55
N VAL A 119 -13.95 6.08 -18.50
CA VAL A 119 -14.18 5.16 -17.38
C VAL A 119 -12.87 4.91 -16.64
N LEU A 120 -12.95 4.80 -15.32
CA LEU A 120 -11.89 4.26 -14.48
C LEU A 120 -12.24 2.83 -14.06
N VAL A 121 -11.33 1.91 -14.34
CA VAL A 121 -11.38 0.52 -13.89
C VAL A 121 -10.54 0.41 -12.62
N VAL A 122 -11.21 0.08 -11.52
CA VAL A 122 -10.57 -0.11 -10.20
C VAL A 122 -10.47 -1.61 -9.93
N LEU A 123 -9.26 -2.09 -9.66
CA LEU A 123 -8.96 -3.47 -9.35
C LEU A 123 -8.37 -3.57 -7.95
N GLU A 124 -9.06 -4.30 -7.09
CA GLU A 124 -8.55 -4.73 -5.80
C GLU A 124 -7.72 -6.02 -5.98
N LEU A 125 -6.44 -5.96 -5.61
CA LEU A 125 -5.50 -7.06 -5.78
C LEU A 125 -5.03 -7.65 -4.44
N SER A 126 -5.39 -7.04 -3.31
CA SER A 126 -5.15 -7.58 -1.97
C SER A 126 -6.21 -7.12 -1.00
N GLY A 127 -6.56 -7.97 -0.03
CA GLY A 127 -7.64 -7.69 0.91
C GLY A 127 -7.37 -6.48 1.80
N CYS A 128 -6.10 -6.09 2.00
CA CYS A 128 -5.77 -4.95 2.86
C CYS A 128 -6.28 -3.59 2.36
N ILE A 129 -6.64 -3.45 1.08
CA ILE A 129 -7.11 -2.17 0.55
C ILE A 129 -8.64 -2.08 0.45
N ALA A 130 -9.35 -3.18 0.67
CA ALA A 130 -10.79 -3.30 0.45
C ALA A 130 -11.61 -2.15 1.05
N ALA A 131 -11.34 -1.81 2.31
CA ALA A 131 -12.04 -0.74 3.02
C ALA A 131 -11.78 0.67 2.45
N ALA A 132 -10.64 0.88 1.78
CA ALA A 132 -10.26 2.15 1.18
C ALA A 132 -10.66 2.26 -0.30
N THR A 133 -10.94 1.14 -0.97
CA THR A 133 -11.28 1.10 -2.40
C THR A 133 -12.45 2.03 -2.73
N GLU A 134 -13.53 2.01 -1.94
CA GLU A 134 -14.70 2.86 -2.17
C GLU A 134 -14.39 4.35 -1.97
N LEU A 135 -13.56 4.69 -0.97
CA LEU A 135 -13.13 6.07 -0.73
C LEU A 135 -12.33 6.61 -1.92
N VAL A 136 -11.41 5.82 -2.46
CA VAL A 136 -10.64 6.18 -3.66
C VAL A 136 -11.55 6.31 -4.87
N ALA A 137 -12.48 5.38 -5.08
CA ALA A 137 -13.40 5.41 -6.21
C ALA A 137 -14.31 6.65 -6.20
N ARG A 138 -14.72 7.14 -5.02
CA ARG A 138 -15.52 8.37 -4.87
C ARG A 138 -14.72 9.66 -5.07
N ALA A 139 -13.40 9.60 -4.91
CA ALA A 139 -12.51 10.75 -5.06
C ALA A 139 -11.98 10.93 -6.50
N ALA A 140 -12.28 9.98 -7.39
CA ALA A 140 -11.84 9.94 -8.77
C ALA A 140 -12.84 10.59 -9.72
#